data_AF-A0A3D2SU71-F1
#
_entry.id   AF-A0A3D2SU71-F1
#
_cell.length_a   1.000
_cell.length_b   1.000
_cell.length_c   1.000
_cell.angle_alpha   90.00
_cell.angle_beta   90.00
_cell.angle_gamma   90.00
#
_symmetry.space_group_name_H-M   'P 1'
#
loop_
_entity.id
_entity.type
_entity.pdbx_description
1 polymer ?
#
loop_
_entity_poly.entity_id
_entity_poly.type
_entity_poly.pdbx_seq_one_letter_code
_entity_poly.pdbx_strand_id
1 'polypeptide(L)' 'MKIKPHALRRFCGTNLLKNGHDIALVKDVLGHADIKTTQVYIDTTDEEMRNAIDELDI' A
#
# COMPACT_ATOMS: atom_id res chain seq x y z
N MET A 1 -4.84 -1.94 -25.83
CA MET A 1 -4.25 -2.03 -24.47
C MET A 1 -4.69 -3.34 -23.84
N LYS A 2 -3.81 -4.34 -23.65
CA LYS A 2 -4.18 -5.62 -23.01
C LYS A 2 -4.02 -5.49 -21.50
N ILE A 3 -5.13 -5.52 -20.76
CA ILE A 3 -5.10 -5.58 -19.30
C ILE A 3 -4.63 -6.99 -18.90
N LYS A 4 -3.52 -7.07 -18.17
CA LYS A 4 -3.02 -8.34 -17.63
C LYS A 4 -3.58 -8.56 -16.22
N PRO A 5 -3.84 -9.80 -15.79
CA PRO A 5 -4.34 -10.09 -14.43
C PRO A 5 -3.49 -9.44 -13.32
N HIS A 6 -2.17 -9.38 -13.50
CA HIS A 6 -1.28 -8.72 -12.54
C HIS A 6 -1.54 -7.21 -12.44
N ALA A 7 -1.93 -6.53 -13.52
CA ALA A 7 -2.26 -5.11 -13.51
C ALA A 7 -3.50 -4.82 -12.64
N LEU A 8 -4.50 -5.71 -12.66
CA LEU A 8 -5.68 -5.61 -11.79
C LEU A 8 -5.32 -5.82 -10.32
N ARG A 9 -4.45 -6.80 -10.02
CA ARG A 9 -3.95 -7.01 -8.66
C ARG A 9 -3.22 -5.77 -8.13
N ARG A 10 -2.35 -5.17 -8.94
CA ARG A 10 -1.67 -3.92 -8.58
C ARG A 10 -2.64 -2.78 -8.36
N PHE A 11 -3.59 -2.60 -9.27
CA PHE A 11 -4.63 -1.57 -9.15
C PHE A 11 -5.41 -1.72 -7.85
N CYS A 12 -5.85 -2.95 -7.51
CA CYS A 12 -6.55 -3.23 -6.27
C CYS A 12 -5.70 -2.88 -5.04
N GLY A 13 -4.46 -3.38 -4.96
CA GLY A 13 -3.57 -3.12 -3.83
C GLY A 13 -3.25 -1.63 -3.63
N THR A 14 -2.88 -0.93 -4.70
CA THR A 14 -2.62 0.52 -4.65
C THR A 14 -3.87 1.31 -4.29
N ASN A 15 -5.04 0.98 -4.84
CA ASN A 15 -6.27 1.70 -4.57
C ASN A 15 -6.71 1.54 -3.10
N LEU A 16 -6.63 0.33 -2.54
CA LEU A 16 -7.03 0.12 -1.14
C LEU A 16 -6.15 0.94 -0.17
N LEU A 17 -4.82 0.91 -0.37
CA LEU A 17 -3.89 1.71 0.44
C LEU A 17 -4.13 3.21 0.28
N LYS A 18 -4.33 3.71 -0.96
CA LYS A 18 -4.63 5.13 -1.20
C LYS A 18 -5.94 5.60 -0.59
N ASN A 19 -6.89 4.71 -0.36
CA ASN A 19 -8.14 5.00 0.36
C ASN A 19 -8.01 4.82 1.89
N GLY A 20 -6.78 4.71 2.42
CA GLY A 20 -6.53 4.66 3.86
C GLY A 20 -6.78 3.30 4.52
N HIS A 21 -6.89 2.22 3.74
CA HIS A 21 -7.03 0.89 4.32
C HIS A 21 -5.69 0.37 4.86
N ASP A 22 -5.73 -0.31 6.00
CA ASP A 22 -4.55 -0.92 6.62
C ASP A 22 -3.89 -1.93 5.67
N ILE A 23 -2.55 -1.89 5.56
CA ILE A 23 -1.76 -2.84 4.79
C ILE A 23 -1.99 -4.31 5.20
N ALA A 24 -2.29 -4.59 6.46
CA ALA A 24 -2.65 -5.93 6.92
C ALA A 24 -3.93 -6.43 6.24
N LEU A 25 -4.95 -5.56 6.14
CA LEU A 25 -6.19 -5.86 5.44
C LEU A 25 -5.95 -6.03 3.94
N VAL A 26 -5.13 -5.17 3.33
CA VAL A 26 -4.77 -5.30 1.90
C VAL A 26 -4.04 -6.62 1.63
N LYS A 27 -3.13 -7.05 2.52
CA LYS A 27 -2.45 -8.34 2.43
C LYS A 27 -3.44 -9.50 2.42
N ASP A 28 -4.41 -9.49 3.33
CA ASP A 28 -5.43 -10.54 3.43
C ASP A 28 -6.35 -10.56 2.19
N VAL A 29 -6.81 -9.39 1.73
CA VAL A 29 -7.64 -9.25 0.52
C VAL A 29 -6.93 -9.77 -0.73
N LEU A 30 -5.62 -9.54 -0.84
CA LEU A 30 -4.83 -9.99 -2.00
C LEU A 30 -4.33 -11.44 -1.87
N GLY A 31 -4.50 -12.05 -0.68
CA GLY A 31 -4.05 -13.41 -0.37
C GLY A 31 -2.53 -13.54 -0.29
N HIS A 32 -1.82 -12.50 0.17
CA HIS A 32 -0.37 -12.55 0.31
C HIS A 32 0.03 -13.24 1.62
N ALA A 33 0.95 -14.21 1.53
CA ALA A 33 1.46 -14.92 2.69
C ALA A 33 2.39 -14.08 3.57
N ASP A 34 3.08 -13.10 2.97
CA ASP A 34 3.99 -12.18 3.66
C ASP A 34 3.54 -10.73 3.38
N ILE A 35 3.52 -9.92 4.43
CA ILE A 35 3.22 -8.49 4.35
C ILE A 35 4.21 -7.74 3.44
N LYS A 36 5.46 -8.23 3.34
CA LYS A 36 6.47 -7.67 2.43
C LYS A 36 6.03 -7.69 0.97
N THR A 37 5.24 -8.67 0.56
CA THR A 37 4.71 -8.72 -0.81
C THR A 37 3.69 -7.60 -1.06
N THR A 38 2.99 -7.14 -0.03
CA THR A 38 2.03 -6.02 -0.12
C THR A 38 2.71 -4.66 -0.02
N GLN A 39 3.86 -4.57 0.66
CA GLN A 39 4.64 -3.33 0.81
C GLN A 39 5.03 -2.70 -0.53
N VAL A 40 5.09 -3.47 -1.62
CA VAL A 40 5.34 -2.96 -2.98
C VAL A 40 4.28 -1.97 -3.49
N TYR A 41 3.15 -1.84 -2.78
CA TYR A 41 2.09 -0.88 -3.08
C TYR A 41 2.13 0.38 -2.21
N ILE A 42 3.02 0.43 -1.20
CA ILE A 42 3.28 1.63 -0.43
C ILE A 42 4.21 2.52 -1.26
N ASP A 43 3.78 3.74 -1.49
CA ASP A 43 4.58 4.81 -2.08
C ASP A 43 4.75 5.88 -1.01
N THR A 44 5.58 5.59 -0.01
CA THR A 44 5.90 6.55 1.06
C THR A 44 7.23 7.21 0.73
N THR A 45 7.21 8.53 0.74
CA THR A 45 8.38 9.37 0.58
C THR A 45 9.03 9.66 1.93
N ASP A 46 10.33 9.93 1.93
CA ASP A 46 11.05 10.37 3.14
C ASP A 46 10.43 11.65 3.74
N GLU A 47 9.80 12.48 2.91
CA GLU A 47 9.10 13.71 3.30
C GLU A 47 7.82 13.42 4.09
N GLU A 48 6.99 12.50 3.60
CA GLU A 48 5.78 12.08 4.33
C GLU A 48 6.12 11.45 5.69
N MET A 49 7.22 10.71 5.76
CA MET A 49 7.70 10.14 7.03
C MET A 49 8.16 11.23 8.01
N ARG A 50 8.85 12.27 7.53
CA ARG A 50 9.26 13.40 8.37
C ARG A 50 8.05 14.18 8.86
N ASN A 51 7.11 14.50 7.98
CA ASN A 51 5.89 15.21 8.35
C ASN A 51 5.07 14.43 9.39
N ALA A 52 4.97 13.10 9.25
CA ALA A 52 4.29 12.25 10.24
C ALA A 52 4.98 12.26 11.61
N ILE A 53 6.32 12.39 11.65
CA ILE A 53 7.07 12.54 12.91
C ILE A 53 6.83 13.94 13.50
N ASP A 54 6.88 14.98 12.68
CA ASP A 54 6.66 16.37 13.10
C ASP A 54 5.24 16.59 13.63
N GLU A 55 4.23 15.92 13.07
CA GLU A 55 2.83 15.93 13.54
C GLU A 55 2.63 15.30 14.93
N LEU A 56 3.57 14.45 15.38
CA LEU A 56 3.46 13.81 16.69
C LEU A 56 3.86 14.73 17.86
N ASP A 57 4.25 15.99 17.59
CA ASP A 57 4.57 17.03 18.58
C ASP A 57 5.54 16.52 19.67
N ILE A 58 6.52 15.69 19.26
CA ILE A 58 7.59 15.12 20.10
C ILE A 58 8.92 15.83 19.89
#